data_AF-A0A1Q7E524-F1
#
_entry.id   AF-A0A1Q7E524-F1
#
_cell.length_a   1.000
_cell.length_b   1.000
_cell.length_c   1.000
_cell.angle_alpha   90.00
_cell.angle_beta   90.00
_cell.angle_gamma   90.00
#
_symmetry.space_group_name_H-M   'P 1'
#
loop_
_entity.id
_entity.type
_entity.pdbx_description
1 polymer ?
#
loop_
_entity_poly.entity_id
_entity_poly.type
_entity_poly.pdbx_seq_one_letter_code
_entity_poly.pdbx_strand_id
1 'polypeptide(L)'
;MKIDRIRWAIRFAGLVLPMTWSPGSLAAQGAAANAFGVAVRTATINQTTPAAVLPTDGTVGQNQASDVTVGTLVTAQDAFATATGAADGAQSDAVSSATLGTLSILSGLITADGVVAMASSTVDNSNAEGSSLANLVVNGTQVDDPAPNTRLDLPGVGYVVLNEQIPTSGGITVNMIHVVMQQPVIDLLGGVTGYQTTGEIIVGSASSSVN
;
A
#
# COMPACT_ATOMS: atom_id res chain seq x y z
N MET A 1 -45.04 -11.19 66.69
CA MET A 1 -44.49 -9.88 66.31
C MET A 1 -43.23 -9.66 67.14
N LYS A 2 -42.08 -9.48 66.47
CA LYS A 2 -40.69 -9.31 66.95
C LYS A 2 -39.99 -10.57 67.51
N ILE A 3 -39.21 -11.19 66.62
CA ILE A 3 -38.12 -12.15 66.91
C ILE A 3 -36.82 -11.35 66.92
N ASP A 4 -36.11 -11.36 68.05
CA ASP A 4 -34.84 -10.66 68.23
C ASP A 4 -33.62 -11.55 67.95
N ARG A 5 -32.95 -11.20 66.84
CA ARG A 5 -31.50 -11.07 66.60
C ARG A 5 -30.52 -12.19 67.01
N ILE A 6 -30.13 -12.92 65.95
CA ILE A 6 -28.86 -13.60 65.66
C ILE A 6 -27.61 -12.82 66.12
N ARG A 7 -26.70 -13.49 66.86
CA ARG A 7 -25.24 -13.26 66.86
C ARG A 7 -24.48 -14.53 67.26
N TRP A 8 -23.90 -15.26 66.30
CA TRP A 8 -22.77 -16.18 66.58
C TRP A 8 -21.67 -15.95 65.53
N ALA A 9 -20.46 -15.80 66.08
CA ALA A 9 -19.21 -15.35 65.51
C ALA A 9 -18.58 -16.22 64.41
N ILE A 10 -17.93 -15.47 63.52
CA ILE A 10 -16.91 -15.79 62.52
C ILE A 10 -15.68 -16.45 63.16
N ARG A 11 -14.99 -17.37 62.44
CA ARG A 11 -13.56 -17.29 62.00
C ARG A 11 -13.19 -18.50 61.14
N PHE A 12 -13.36 -18.41 59.82
CA PHE A 12 -12.59 -19.22 58.86
C PHE A 12 -11.32 -18.45 58.52
N ALA A 13 -10.16 -19.02 58.86
CA ALA A 13 -8.87 -18.53 58.41
C ALA A 13 -8.71 -18.82 56.92
N GLY A 14 -8.90 -17.80 56.08
CA GLY A 14 -8.69 -17.89 54.63
C GLY A 14 -7.20 -17.76 54.30
N LEU A 15 -6.62 -18.81 53.73
CA LEU A 15 -5.36 -18.74 52.99
C LEU A 15 -5.66 -18.08 51.64
N VAL A 16 -5.48 -16.77 51.55
CA VAL A 16 -5.57 -16.03 50.28
C VAL A 16 -4.24 -16.18 49.56
N LEU A 17 -4.19 -17.08 48.57
CA LEU A 17 -3.13 -17.07 47.57
C LEU A 17 -3.35 -15.86 46.67
N PRO A 18 -2.38 -14.92 46.53
CA PRO A 18 -2.47 -13.90 45.51
C PRO A 18 -2.31 -14.58 44.15
N MET A 19 -3.43 -14.80 43.45
CA MET A 19 -3.41 -14.99 42.01
C MET A 19 -2.94 -13.66 41.41
N THR A 20 -1.63 -13.49 41.25
CA THR A 20 -1.07 -12.40 40.48
C THR A 20 -1.45 -12.66 39.03
N TRP A 21 -2.52 -12.00 38.58
CA TRP A 21 -2.81 -11.90 37.16
C TRP A 21 -1.67 -11.09 36.56
N SER A 22 -0.75 -11.76 35.86
CA SER A 22 0.10 -11.05 34.91
C SER A 22 -0.86 -10.40 33.91
N PRO A 23 -0.95 -9.07 33.82
CA PRO A 23 -1.58 -8.49 32.64
C PRO A 23 -0.80 -9.06 31.45
N GLY A 24 -1.45 -9.87 30.63
CA GLY A 24 -0.93 -10.16 29.31
C GLY A 24 -0.67 -8.80 28.68
N SER A 25 0.55 -8.56 28.21
CA SER A 25 0.83 -7.38 27.42
C SER A 25 -0.15 -7.40 26.25
N LEU A 26 -1.14 -6.51 26.25
CA LEU A 26 -1.80 -6.15 25.02
C LEU A 26 -0.66 -5.63 24.14
N ALA A 27 -0.31 -6.38 23.10
CA ALA A 27 0.51 -5.81 22.04
C ALA A 27 -0.22 -4.54 21.63
N ALA A 28 0.46 -3.40 21.68
CA ALA A 28 -0.13 -2.15 21.20
C ALA A 28 -0.45 -2.38 19.72
N GLN A 29 -1.73 -2.47 19.41
CA GLN A 29 -2.18 -2.56 18.03
C GLN A 29 -1.81 -1.25 17.34
N GLY A 30 -1.22 -1.34 16.15
CA GLY A 30 -0.68 -0.19 15.43
C GLY A 30 -1.20 -0.16 14.00
N ALA A 31 -1.42 1.05 13.49
CA ALA A 31 -1.77 1.29 12.10
C ALA A 31 -0.59 1.94 11.37
N ALA A 32 -0.30 1.49 10.16
CA ALA A 32 0.63 2.13 9.25
C ALA A 32 0.02 2.20 7.84
N ALA A 33 0.12 3.37 7.22
CA ALA A 33 -0.36 3.60 5.87
C ALA A 33 0.59 4.56 5.13
N ASN A 34 0.82 4.29 3.85
CA ASN A 34 1.62 5.14 2.97
C ASN A 34 1.09 5.07 1.55
N ALA A 35 1.11 6.20 0.85
CA ALA A 35 0.71 6.28 -0.55
C ALA A 35 1.63 7.23 -1.32
N PHE A 36 1.82 6.98 -2.60
CA PHE A 36 2.49 7.91 -3.49
C PHE A 36 1.94 7.87 -4.92
N GLY A 37 2.02 9.01 -5.60
CA GLY A 37 1.56 9.14 -6.97
C GLY A 37 2.49 8.45 -7.96
N VAL A 38 3.76 8.90 -8.05
CA VAL A 38 4.77 8.39 -8.98
C VAL A 38 6.05 8.10 -8.22
N ALA A 39 6.65 6.95 -8.46
CA ALA A 39 8.03 6.64 -8.10
C ALA A 39 8.81 6.16 -9.31
N VAL A 40 10.01 6.68 -9.52
CA VAL A 40 10.92 6.26 -10.57
C VAL A 40 12.26 5.94 -9.95
N ARG A 41 12.74 4.72 -10.16
CA ARG A 41 14.01 4.23 -9.63
C ARG A 41 14.82 3.60 -10.76
N THR A 42 15.88 4.26 -11.16
CA THR A 42 16.82 3.84 -12.19
C THR A 42 18.25 4.10 -11.71
N ALA A 43 19.26 3.74 -12.49
CA ALA A 43 20.64 4.08 -12.18
C ALA A 43 20.90 5.60 -12.01
N THR A 44 20.10 6.45 -12.66
CA THR A 44 20.33 7.91 -12.71
C THR A 44 19.27 8.72 -11.95
N ILE A 45 18.07 8.16 -11.78
CA ILE A 45 16.90 8.84 -11.21
C ILE A 45 16.38 8.03 -10.03
N ASN A 46 16.20 8.66 -8.88
CA ASN A 46 15.50 8.09 -7.73
C ASN A 46 14.59 9.17 -7.13
N GLN A 47 13.33 9.18 -7.55
CA GLN A 47 12.36 10.21 -7.16
C GLN A 47 11.02 9.57 -6.80
N THR A 48 10.32 10.14 -5.83
CA THR A 48 8.96 9.73 -5.46
C THR A 48 8.15 10.99 -5.12
N THR A 49 6.99 11.18 -5.77
CA THR A 49 6.14 12.36 -5.58
C THR A 49 4.74 12.17 -6.18
N PRO A 50 3.70 12.81 -5.62
CA PRO A 50 3.60 13.22 -4.22
C PRO A 50 3.60 11.98 -3.32
N ALA A 51 4.00 12.11 -2.06
CA ALA A 51 4.01 11.02 -1.09
C ALA A 51 3.32 11.44 0.22
N ALA A 52 2.50 10.55 0.76
CA ALA A 52 1.79 10.69 2.01
C ALA A 52 2.07 9.49 2.92
N VAL A 53 2.23 9.74 4.21
CA VAL A 53 2.48 8.72 5.24
C VAL A 53 1.59 9.04 6.43
N LEU A 54 1.00 8.03 7.04
CA LEU A 54 0.21 8.15 8.26
C LEU A 54 1.07 8.76 9.38
N PRO A 55 0.72 9.96 9.88
CA PRO A 55 1.42 10.56 11.00
C PRO A 55 1.14 9.80 12.31
N THR A 56 2.08 9.83 13.24
CA THR A 56 1.95 9.11 14.54
C THR A 56 0.92 9.71 15.48
N ASP A 57 0.39 10.90 15.17
CA ASP A 57 -0.68 11.55 15.94
C ASP A 57 -2.10 11.10 15.51
N GLY A 58 -2.19 10.17 14.53
CA GLY A 58 -3.45 9.65 14.01
C GLY A 58 -4.19 10.61 13.07
N THR A 59 -3.57 11.73 12.68
CA THR A 59 -4.16 12.64 11.69
C THR A 59 -4.03 12.07 10.27
N VAL A 60 -4.60 12.78 9.29
CA VAL A 60 -4.49 12.40 7.88
C VAL A 60 -3.18 12.93 7.31
N GLY A 61 -2.33 12.02 6.82
CA GLY A 61 -1.21 12.38 5.96
C GLY A 61 -1.70 12.58 4.55
N GLN A 62 -1.36 13.71 3.93
CA GLN A 62 -1.78 14.00 2.56
C GLN A 62 -0.73 14.83 1.82
N ASN A 63 -0.63 14.64 0.51
CA ASN A 63 0.25 15.41 -0.35
C ASN A 63 -0.30 15.43 -1.78
N GLN A 64 -0.09 16.53 -2.50
CA GLN A 64 -0.62 16.71 -3.84
C GLN A 64 0.36 17.45 -4.75
N ALA A 65 0.29 17.15 -6.04
CA ALA A 65 1.01 17.83 -7.09
C ALA A 65 0.11 17.94 -8.32
N SER A 66 -0.14 19.17 -8.80
CA SER A 66 -0.93 19.40 -10.01
C SER A 66 -0.24 18.86 -11.25
N ASP A 67 1.08 18.99 -11.30
CA ASP A 67 1.93 18.49 -12.37
C ASP A 67 3.11 17.71 -11.77
N VAL A 68 3.30 16.49 -12.22
CA VAL A 68 4.43 15.64 -11.88
C VAL A 68 5.19 15.33 -13.15
N THR A 69 6.47 15.69 -13.21
CA THR A 69 7.36 15.33 -14.32
C THR A 69 8.64 14.74 -13.74
N VAL A 70 8.93 13.49 -14.13
CA VAL A 70 10.13 12.77 -13.68
C VAL A 70 11.00 12.46 -14.90
N GLY A 71 11.95 13.36 -15.16
CA GLY A 71 12.80 13.28 -16.36
C GLY A 71 11.97 13.22 -17.64
N THR A 72 12.35 12.32 -18.55
CA THR A 72 11.58 11.99 -19.77
C THR A 72 10.75 10.71 -19.61
N LEU A 73 10.64 10.19 -18.38
CA LEU A 73 10.09 8.87 -18.11
C LEU A 73 8.62 8.92 -17.74
N VAL A 74 8.19 9.92 -16.95
CA VAL A 74 6.79 10.02 -16.49
C VAL A 74 6.34 11.47 -16.49
N THR A 75 5.12 11.69 -16.99
CA THR A 75 4.34 12.92 -16.76
C THR A 75 2.96 12.53 -16.22
N ALA A 76 2.52 13.13 -15.13
CA ALA A 76 1.22 12.88 -14.53
C ALA A 76 0.59 14.16 -14.00
N GLN A 77 -0.73 14.26 -14.08
CA GLN A 77 -1.51 15.40 -13.61
C GLN A 77 -2.34 15.05 -12.38
N ASP A 78 -2.67 16.05 -11.58
CA ASP A 78 -3.61 15.97 -10.46
C ASP A 78 -3.31 14.81 -9.50
N ALA A 79 -2.03 14.59 -9.23
CA ALA A 79 -1.59 13.54 -8.35
C ALA A 79 -1.92 13.91 -6.90
N PHE A 80 -2.62 13.03 -6.20
CA PHE A 80 -3.03 13.18 -4.82
C PHE A 80 -2.81 11.88 -4.06
N ALA A 81 -2.08 11.95 -2.95
CA ALA A 81 -1.82 10.82 -2.07
C ALA A 81 -2.36 11.13 -0.68
N THR A 82 -3.02 10.14 -0.07
CA THR A 82 -3.57 10.22 1.28
C THR A 82 -3.25 8.94 2.05
N ALA A 83 -3.01 9.08 3.35
CA ALA A 83 -2.83 7.99 4.29
C ALA A 83 -3.50 8.36 5.62
N THR A 84 -4.36 7.47 6.12
CA THR A 84 -5.07 7.62 7.38
C THR A 84 -5.15 6.28 8.09
N GLY A 85 -5.37 6.30 9.39
CA GLY A 85 -5.51 5.10 10.19
C GLY A 85 -5.73 5.43 11.65
N ALA A 86 -6.22 4.45 12.39
CA ALA A 86 -6.47 4.56 13.80
C ALA A 86 -6.16 3.23 14.49
N ALA A 87 -5.82 3.31 15.77
CA ALA A 87 -5.71 2.16 16.65
C ALA A 87 -6.22 2.56 18.04
N ASP A 88 -7.13 1.77 18.61
CA ASP A 88 -7.72 2.01 19.94
C ASP A 88 -7.39 0.91 20.96
N GLY A 89 -6.47 0.01 20.59
CA GLY A 89 -5.99 -1.08 21.44
C GLY A 89 -6.86 -2.34 21.41
N ALA A 90 -8.05 -2.29 20.80
CA ALA A 90 -8.89 -3.46 20.51
C ALA A 90 -9.08 -3.66 18.99
N GLN A 91 -9.10 -2.56 18.23
CA GLN A 91 -9.20 -2.53 16.78
C GLN A 91 -8.11 -1.63 16.20
N SER A 92 -7.70 -1.92 14.98
CA SER A 92 -6.85 -1.05 14.19
C SER A 92 -7.23 -1.14 12.74
N ASP A 93 -7.27 0.03 12.10
CA ASP A 93 -7.58 0.20 10.69
C ASP A 93 -6.56 1.16 10.05
N ALA A 94 -6.19 0.86 8.81
CA ALA A 94 -5.29 1.68 8.01
C ALA A 94 -5.82 1.76 6.58
N VAL A 95 -5.93 2.97 6.05
CA VAL A 95 -6.38 3.23 4.69
C VAL A 95 -5.42 4.19 4.01
N SER A 96 -5.01 3.84 2.79
CA SER A 96 -4.24 4.74 1.94
C SER A 96 -4.77 4.74 0.52
N SER A 97 -4.55 5.87 -0.16
CA SER A 97 -5.00 6.08 -1.52
C SER A 97 -4.03 6.92 -2.32
N ALA A 98 -3.84 6.58 -3.58
CA ALA A 98 -3.17 7.43 -4.56
C ALA A 98 -4.04 7.60 -5.79
N THR A 99 -4.43 8.83 -6.09
CA THR A 99 -5.22 9.20 -7.27
C THR A 99 -4.37 10.05 -8.19
N LEU A 100 -4.43 9.79 -9.50
CA LEU A 100 -3.82 10.62 -10.53
C LEU A 100 -4.82 10.79 -11.67
N GLY A 101 -4.79 11.95 -12.32
CA GLY A 101 -5.49 12.21 -13.58
C GLY A 101 -4.71 11.66 -14.76
N THR A 102 -4.58 12.48 -15.81
CA THR A 102 -3.87 12.10 -17.04
C THR A 102 -2.41 11.73 -16.76
N LEU A 103 -1.99 10.60 -17.32
CA LEU A 103 -0.69 9.98 -17.13
C LEU A 103 -0.10 9.57 -18.47
N SER A 104 1.21 9.77 -18.62
CA SER A 104 2.02 9.21 -19.70
C SER A 104 3.34 8.70 -19.15
N ILE A 105 3.67 7.45 -19.47
CA ILE A 105 4.90 6.77 -19.07
C ILE A 105 5.68 6.39 -20.33
N LEU A 106 7.00 6.55 -20.27
CA LEU A 106 7.95 6.23 -21.34
C LEU A 106 7.55 6.85 -22.68
N SER A 107 7.27 8.15 -22.67
CA SER A 107 6.87 8.93 -23.86
C SER A 107 5.58 8.41 -24.54
N GLY A 108 4.60 7.96 -23.75
CA GLY A 108 3.30 7.51 -24.24
C GLY A 108 3.21 6.01 -24.55
N LEU A 109 4.22 5.22 -24.18
CA LEU A 109 4.13 3.76 -24.28
C LEU A 109 2.99 3.21 -23.40
N ILE A 110 2.78 3.84 -22.24
CA ILE A 110 1.63 3.59 -21.38
C ILE A 110 0.96 4.92 -21.08
N THR A 111 -0.35 5.00 -21.27
CA THR A 111 -1.16 6.19 -20.93
C THR A 111 -2.42 5.78 -20.17
N ALA A 112 -2.89 6.65 -19.29
CA ALA A 112 -4.17 6.51 -18.62
C ALA A 112 -4.74 7.90 -18.33
N ASP A 113 -6.07 8.01 -18.24
CA ASP A 113 -6.74 9.29 -17.90
C ASP A 113 -7.09 9.38 -16.41
N GLY A 114 -7.08 8.25 -15.73
CA GLY A 114 -7.33 8.18 -14.30
C GLY A 114 -6.66 6.94 -13.72
N VAL A 115 -5.99 7.11 -12.59
CA VAL A 115 -5.40 6.03 -11.81
C VAL A 115 -5.88 6.21 -10.38
N VAL A 116 -6.48 5.17 -9.81
CA VAL A 116 -6.86 5.14 -8.40
C VAL A 116 -6.28 3.87 -7.79
N ALA A 117 -5.40 4.03 -6.81
CA ALA A 117 -4.90 2.95 -5.97
C ALA A 117 -5.54 3.09 -4.60
N MET A 118 -6.11 2.00 -4.08
CA MET A 118 -6.69 1.94 -2.74
C MET A 118 -6.12 0.73 -2.00
N ALA A 119 -5.72 0.94 -0.76
CA ALA A 119 -5.34 -0.14 0.14
C ALA A 119 -6.02 0.07 1.49
N SER A 120 -6.82 -0.90 1.92
CA SER A 120 -7.51 -0.89 3.21
C SER A 120 -7.11 -2.12 4.00
N SER A 121 -6.77 -1.94 5.27
CA SER A 121 -6.38 -3.01 6.18
C SER A 121 -7.03 -2.80 7.53
N THR A 122 -7.52 -3.90 8.08
CA THR A 122 -8.14 -4.06 9.39
C THR A 122 -7.54 -5.31 10.02
N VAL A 123 -7.77 -5.54 11.32
CA VAL A 123 -7.17 -6.69 12.05
C VAL A 123 -7.44 -8.04 11.36
N ASP A 124 -8.62 -8.19 10.72
CA ASP A 124 -9.06 -9.45 10.13
C ASP A 124 -9.00 -9.49 8.59
N ASN A 125 -8.81 -8.35 7.93
CA ASN A 125 -8.94 -8.26 6.49
C ASN A 125 -8.12 -7.13 5.88
N SER A 126 -7.55 -7.38 4.70
CA SER A 126 -6.91 -6.38 3.86
C SER A 126 -7.38 -6.54 2.42
N ASN A 127 -7.70 -5.43 1.74
CA ASN A 127 -8.19 -5.45 0.37
C ASN A 127 -7.80 -4.20 -0.42
N ALA A 128 -8.01 -4.29 -1.73
CA ALA A 128 -7.73 -3.23 -2.69
C ALA A 128 -9.01 -2.59 -3.27
N GLU A 129 -10.14 -2.70 -2.58
CA GLU A 129 -11.44 -2.24 -3.10
C GLU A 129 -11.40 -0.74 -3.41
N GLY A 130 -11.94 -0.37 -4.59
CA GLY A 130 -11.90 0.99 -5.11
C GLY A 130 -10.71 1.31 -6.02
N SER A 131 -9.75 0.39 -6.15
CA SER A 131 -8.65 0.52 -7.12
C SER A 131 -9.16 0.42 -8.56
N SER A 132 -8.74 1.33 -9.44
CA SER A 132 -9.19 1.37 -10.83
C SER A 132 -8.23 2.10 -11.78
N LEU A 133 -8.32 1.76 -13.07
CA LEU A 133 -7.58 2.38 -14.17
C LEU A 133 -8.58 2.82 -15.24
N ALA A 134 -8.55 4.09 -15.62
CA ALA A 134 -9.44 4.66 -16.63
C ALA A 134 -8.68 4.94 -17.93
N ASN A 135 -9.25 4.50 -19.06
CA ASN A 135 -8.72 4.67 -20.41
C ASN A 135 -7.24 4.23 -20.52
N LEU A 136 -6.89 3.13 -19.88
CA LEU A 136 -5.53 2.60 -19.91
C LEU A 136 -5.21 2.08 -21.31
N VAL A 137 -4.09 2.53 -21.85
CA VAL A 137 -3.49 2.04 -23.08
C VAL A 137 -2.08 1.59 -22.77
N VAL A 138 -1.74 0.36 -23.18
CA VAL A 138 -0.41 -0.23 -23.03
C VAL A 138 0.07 -0.66 -24.40
N ASN A 139 1.21 -0.13 -24.84
CA ASN A 139 1.80 -0.43 -26.14
C ASN A 139 0.79 -0.28 -27.31
N GLY A 140 -0.02 0.79 -27.26
CA GLY A 140 -1.04 1.11 -28.25
C GLY A 140 -2.32 0.27 -28.18
N THR A 141 -2.44 -0.66 -27.23
CA THR A 141 -3.64 -1.49 -27.04
C THR A 141 -4.40 -1.03 -25.79
N GLN A 142 -5.71 -0.82 -25.92
CA GLN A 142 -6.57 -0.51 -24.78
C GLN A 142 -6.68 -1.73 -23.86
N VAL A 143 -6.55 -1.50 -22.55
CA VAL A 143 -6.65 -2.52 -21.51
C VAL A 143 -7.68 -2.05 -20.49
N ASP A 144 -8.87 -2.65 -20.55
CA ASP A 144 -9.96 -2.32 -19.64
C ASP A 144 -9.98 -3.31 -18.47
N ASP A 145 -10.09 -2.79 -17.24
CA ASP A 145 -10.25 -3.54 -16.00
C ASP A 145 -9.31 -4.75 -15.83
N PRO A 146 -7.99 -4.54 -15.79
CA PRO A 146 -7.04 -5.63 -15.62
C PRO A 146 -7.26 -6.34 -14.28
N ALA A 147 -7.33 -7.68 -14.32
CA ALA A 147 -7.35 -8.51 -13.13
C ALA A 147 -6.10 -8.23 -12.25
N PRO A 148 -6.16 -8.49 -10.93
CA PRO A 148 -5.01 -8.31 -10.06
C PRO A 148 -3.75 -9.04 -10.58
N ASN A 149 -2.61 -8.35 -10.54
CA ASN A 149 -1.31 -8.83 -11.00
C ASN A 149 -1.24 -9.18 -12.49
N THR A 150 -2.01 -8.48 -13.34
CA THR A 150 -1.97 -8.69 -14.79
C THR A 150 -0.64 -8.20 -15.35
N ARG A 151 0.14 -9.11 -15.94
CA ARG A 151 1.43 -8.77 -16.55
C ARG A 151 1.31 -8.68 -18.08
N LEU A 152 1.86 -7.60 -18.65
CA LEU A 152 1.98 -7.39 -20.09
C LEU A 152 3.44 -7.10 -20.45
N ASP A 153 3.95 -7.76 -21.49
CA ASP A 153 5.31 -7.51 -21.98
C ASP A 153 5.36 -6.22 -22.81
N LEU A 154 6.48 -5.50 -22.68
CA LEU A 154 6.78 -4.24 -23.37
C LEU A 154 8.01 -4.45 -24.25
N PRO A 155 7.84 -4.76 -25.55
CA PRO A 155 8.95 -5.03 -26.45
C PRO A 155 9.99 -3.90 -26.45
N GLY A 156 11.26 -4.26 -26.22
CA GLY A 156 12.37 -3.30 -26.16
C GLY A 156 12.52 -2.53 -24.85
N VAL A 157 11.60 -2.72 -23.88
CA VAL A 157 11.63 -2.04 -22.58
C VAL A 157 11.70 -3.03 -21.41
N GLY A 158 10.87 -4.07 -21.40
CA GLY A 158 10.70 -4.96 -20.24
C GLY A 158 9.25 -5.44 -20.13
N TYR A 159 8.60 -5.22 -19.00
CA TYR A 159 7.19 -5.55 -18.79
C TYR A 159 6.51 -4.57 -17.84
N VAL A 160 5.18 -4.60 -17.81
CA VAL A 160 4.35 -3.90 -16.82
C VAL A 160 3.48 -4.90 -16.08
N VAL A 161 3.34 -4.70 -14.76
CA VAL A 161 2.35 -5.37 -13.92
C VAL A 161 1.28 -4.34 -13.58
N LEU A 162 0.04 -4.64 -13.94
CA LEU A 162 -1.13 -3.81 -13.71
C LEU A 162 -1.90 -4.35 -12.50
N ASN A 163 -2.43 -3.42 -11.70
CA ASN A 163 -3.18 -3.76 -10.48
C ASN A 163 -2.40 -4.78 -9.63
N GLU A 164 -1.11 -4.51 -9.41
CA GLU A 164 -0.24 -5.38 -8.63
C GLU A 164 -0.69 -5.31 -7.17
N GLN A 165 -1.06 -6.46 -6.62
CA GLN A 165 -1.54 -6.57 -5.25
C GLN A 165 -0.61 -7.53 -4.50
N ILE A 166 0.02 -6.99 -3.45
CA ILE A 166 1.02 -7.67 -2.64
C ILE A 166 0.48 -7.75 -1.20
N PRO A 167 -0.21 -8.83 -0.82
CA PRO A 167 -0.64 -9.03 0.56
C PRO A 167 0.56 -9.20 1.49
N THR A 168 0.46 -8.66 2.69
CA THR A 168 1.44 -8.82 3.77
C THR A 168 0.74 -9.32 5.04
N SER A 169 1.51 -9.62 6.09
CA SER A 169 0.91 -9.94 7.40
C SER A 169 0.21 -8.70 7.95
N GLY A 170 -1.13 -8.72 7.96
CA GLY A 170 -1.96 -7.61 8.45
C GLY A 170 -2.09 -6.45 7.46
N GLY A 171 -1.72 -6.62 6.19
CA GLY A 171 -1.66 -5.52 5.24
C GLY A 171 -1.77 -5.90 3.77
N ILE A 172 -1.77 -4.88 2.93
CA ILE A 172 -1.69 -4.99 1.47
C ILE A 172 -0.99 -3.78 0.88
N THR A 173 -0.17 -4.00 -0.14
CA THR A 173 0.32 -2.95 -1.04
C THR A 173 -0.29 -3.14 -2.42
N VAL A 174 -0.76 -2.04 -3.01
CA VAL A 174 -1.38 -1.98 -4.32
C VAL A 174 -0.59 -0.99 -5.18
N ASN A 175 -0.08 -1.47 -6.31
CA ASN A 175 0.56 -0.64 -7.33
C ASN A 175 -0.25 -0.76 -8.62
N MET A 176 -0.87 0.34 -9.06
CA MET A 176 -1.77 0.27 -10.22
C MET A 176 -1.02 0.04 -11.52
N ILE A 177 0.14 0.68 -11.68
CA ILE A 177 1.03 0.45 -12.83
C ILE A 177 2.46 0.31 -12.30
N HIS A 178 3.03 -0.88 -12.43
CA HIS A 178 4.42 -1.16 -12.09
C HIS A 178 5.17 -1.62 -13.34
N VAL A 179 5.95 -0.70 -13.92
CA VAL A 179 6.82 -0.99 -15.06
C VAL A 179 8.19 -1.43 -14.56
N VAL A 180 8.63 -2.60 -15.01
CA VAL A 180 9.98 -3.12 -14.79
C VAL A 180 10.75 -3.00 -16.09
N MET A 181 11.75 -2.13 -16.10
CA MET A 181 12.63 -1.93 -17.24
C MET A 181 13.76 -2.95 -17.20
N GLN A 182 13.99 -3.61 -18.33
CA GLN A 182 14.98 -4.65 -18.49
C GLN A 182 15.85 -4.41 -19.71
N GLN A 183 17.10 -4.86 -19.62
CA GLN A 183 18.01 -4.93 -20.75
C GLN A 183 18.47 -6.38 -20.96
N PRO A 184 18.59 -6.83 -22.23
CA PRO A 184 19.12 -8.15 -22.51
C PRO A 184 20.59 -8.23 -22.11
N VAL A 185 20.98 -9.35 -21.51
CA VAL A 185 22.37 -9.70 -21.27
C VAL A 185 22.88 -10.44 -22.49
N ILE A 186 23.87 -9.84 -23.15
CA ILE A 186 24.44 -10.37 -24.39
C ILE A 186 25.73 -11.13 -24.07
N ASP A 187 25.86 -12.35 -24.58
CA ASP A 187 27.11 -13.11 -24.50
C ASP A 187 28.16 -12.64 -25.51
N LEU A 188 29.34 -13.27 -25.47
CA LEU A 188 30.46 -12.96 -26.37
C LEU A 188 30.16 -13.23 -27.87
N LEU A 189 29.10 -13.98 -28.18
CA LEU A 189 28.68 -14.33 -29.54
C LEU A 189 27.42 -13.57 -29.99
N GLY A 190 26.91 -12.64 -29.18
CA GLY A 190 25.71 -11.85 -29.50
C GLY A 190 24.38 -12.50 -29.08
N GLY A 191 24.42 -13.64 -28.38
CA GLY A 191 23.24 -14.33 -27.89
C GLY A 191 22.66 -13.68 -26.63
N VAL A 192 21.33 -13.61 -26.52
CA VAL A 192 20.64 -13.18 -25.29
C VAL A 192 20.67 -14.33 -24.29
N THR A 193 21.38 -14.15 -23.18
CA THR A 193 21.53 -15.15 -22.11
C THR A 193 20.61 -14.90 -20.91
N GLY A 194 19.95 -13.74 -20.89
CA GLY A 194 19.00 -13.37 -19.85
C GLY A 194 18.62 -11.90 -19.94
N TYR A 195 17.95 -11.42 -18.91
CA TYR A 195 17.57 -10.02 -18.75
C TYR A 195 18.01 -9.51 -17.38
N GLN A 196 18.48 -8.27 -17.33
CA GLN A 196 18.80 -7.56 -16.09
C GLN A 196 17.82 -6.42 -15.92
N THR A 197 17.26 -6.26 -14.73
CA THR A 197 16.45 -5.09 -14.38
C THR A 197 17.33 -3.86 -14.28
N THR A 198 17.01 -2.83 -15.07
CA THR A 198 17.75 -1.56 -15.11
C THR A 198 17.04 -0.44 -14.35
N GLY A 199 15.76 -0.64 -14.04
CA GLY A 199 14.98 0.24 -13.18
C GLY A 199 13.51 -0.13 -13.16
N GLU A 200 12.76 0.65 -12.40
CA GLU A 200 11.32 0.51 -12.23
C GLU A 200 10.63 1.88 -12.21
N ILE A 201 9.38 1.87 -12.64
CA ILE A 201 8.45 3.00 -12.54
C ILE A 201 7.20 2.46 -11.88
N ILE A 202 6.78 3.07 -10.78
CA ILE A 202 5.54 2.72 -10.07
C ILE A 202 4.63 3.94 -10.08
N VAL A 203 3.39 3.76 -10.52
CA VAL A 203 2.37 4.81 -10.54
C VAL A 203 1.12 4.33 -9.83
N GLY A 204 0.57 5.20 -8.98
CA GLY A 204 -0.56 4.91 -8.11
C GLY A 204 -0.21 3.81 -7.12
N SER A 205 0.50 4.14 -6.05
CA SER A 205 0.83 3.19 -5.00
C SER A 205 0.11 3.53 -3.70
N ALA A 206 -0.54 2.54 -3.11
CA ALA A 206 -1.18 2.60 -1.81
C ALA A 206 -0.77 1.37 -0.99
N SER A 207 -0.35 1.57 0.25
CA SER A 207 0.01 0.52 1.19
C SER A 207 -0.63 0.79 2.54
N SER A 208 -1.22 -0.25 3.12
CA SER A 208 -1.79 -0.21 4.46
C SER A 208 -1.45 -1.48 5.22
N SER A 209 -1.29 -1.36 6.54
CA SER A 209 -1.02 -2.48 7.42
C SER A 209 -1.45 -2.17 8.84
N VAL A 210 -1.86 -3.20 9.56
CA VAL A 210 -2.17 -3.17 10.99
C VAL A 210 -1.50 -4.35 11.69
N ASN A 211 -1.27 -4.26 13.00
CA ASN A 211 -0.63 -5.31 13.80
C ASN A 211 -1.25 -5.46 15.20
#